data_AF-A0A1J1IZ67-F1
#
_entry.id   AF-A0A1J1IZ67-F1
#
_cell.length_a   1.000
_cell.length_b   1.000
_cell.length_c   1.000
_cell.angle_alpha   90.00
_cell.angle_beta   90.00
_cell.angle_gamma   90.00
#
_symmetry.space_group_name_H-M   'P 1'
#
loop_
_entity.id
_entity.type
_entity.pdbx_description
1 polymer ?
#
loop_
_entity_poly.entity_id
_entity_poly.type
_entity_poly.pdbx_seq_one_letter_code
_entity_poly.pdbx_strand_id
1 'polypeptide(L)'
;MDTLALNLGMIAAYYYINYTTIELFSLSLNNKTKIRGLLEIISSATEYEDVVVRHREDNVLKALASRLPNKLTGPNGSSPKYNDPHIKTNLLLQAHLSRIQLSAELQSDTEIILGKAIRLIQACVDVLSSNGWLSPAVAAMELAQMVTQAMWSKDSYLKQLPHFSSEIIKRCQEKNIESVFDIMELEDEDRTTLLQLNDQQMADVARFCNRYPNIEMNFDVLDQDKIHSGSSVNVVVQLEHKN
;
A
#
# COMPACT_ATOMS: atom_id res chain seq x y z
N MET A 1 30.11 27.15 10.03
CA MET A 1 28.92 27.37 9.18
C MET A 1 27.83 26.59 9.88
N ASP A 2 26.87 27.28 10.50
CA ASP A 2 25.85 26.63 11.31
C ASP A 2 24.83 25.96 10.38
N THR A 3 24.62 24.66 10.54
CA THR A 3 23.66 23.89 9.73
C THR A 3 22.47 23.48 10.59
N LEU A 4 21.27 23.56 10.02
CA LEU A 4 20.03 23.12 10.66
C LEU A 4 19.32 22.11 9.75
N ALA A 5 18.73 21.08 10.34
CA ALA A 5 17.97 20.09 9.60
C ALA A 5 16.65 20.69 9.09
N LEU A 6 16.40 20.57 7.80
CA LEU A 6 15.10 20.90 7.19
C LEU A 6 14.19 19.68 7.21
N ASN A 7 12.89 19.90 6.99
CA ASN A 7 11.85 18.85 7.01
C ASN A 7 12.22 17.60 6.19
N LEU A 8 12.66 17.78 4.95
CA LEU A 8 13.08 16.67 4.08
C LEU A 8 14.28 15.88 4.65
N GLY A 9 15.24 16.58 5.25
CA GLY A 9 16.38 15.94 5.90
C GLY A 9 15.99 15.16 7.15
N MET A 10 15.00 15.65 7.91
CA MET A 10 14.44 14.93 9.06
C MET A 10 13.71 13.64 8.61
N ILE A 11 12.89 13.71 7.55
CA ILE A 11 12.21 12.53 6.97
C ILE A 11 13.24 11.50 6.48
N ALA A 12 14.25 11.93 5.74
CA ALA A 12 15.32 11.06 5.24
C ALA A 12 16.02 10.31 6.38
N ALA A 13 16.43 11.03 7.43
CA ALA A 13 17.12 10.47 8.58
C ALA A 13 16.21 9.52 9.39
N TYR A 14 14.93 9.87 9.57
CA TYR A 14 13.98 9.09 10.36
C TYR A 14 13.70 7.70 9.75
N TYR A 15 13.49 7.62 8.43
CA TYR A 15 13.18 6.36 7.75
C TYR A 15 14.40 5.63 7.19
N TYR A 16 15.61 6.17 7.39
CA TYR A 16 16.85 5.64 6.82
C TYR A 16 16.78 5.53 5.28
N ILE A 17 16.39 6.64 4.64
CA ILE A 17 16.20 6.77 3.19
C ILE A 17 17.26 7.70 2.63
N ASN A 18 17.78 7.37 1.44
CA ASN A 18 18.75 8.20 0.75
C ASN A 18 18.16 9.59 0.46
N TYR A 19 18.94 10.65 0.68
CA TYR A 19 18.49 12.02 0.45
C TYR A 19 18.06 12.25 -1.01
N THR A 20 18.67 11.55 -1.98
CA THR A 20 18.31 11.63 -3.40
C THR A 20 16.89 11.12 -3.67
N THR A 21 16.46 10.09 -2.95
CA THR A 21 15.09 9.58 -3.00
C THR A 21 14.10 10.58 -2.43
N ILE A 22 14.42 11.20 -1.30
CA ILE A 22 13.53 12.22 -0.72
C ILE A 22 13.48 13.48 -1.60
N GLU A 23 14.59 13.86 -2.23
CA GLU A 23 14.62 14.92 -3.24
C GLU A 23 13.72 14.58 -4.42
N LEU A 24 13.82 13.36 -4.97
CA LEU A 24 12.94 12.85 -6.03
C LEU A 24 11.46 12.91 -5.61
N PHE A 25 11.15 12.49 -4.38
CA PHE A 25 9.78 12.54 -3.85
C PHE A 25 9.28 13.98 -3.79
N SER A 26 10.08 14.90 -3.26
CA SER A 26 9.73 16.32 -3.17
C SER A 26 9.50 16.98 -4.53
N LEU A 27 10.21 16.55 -5.57
CA LEU A 27 10.08 17.10 -6.93
C LEU A 27 8.94 16.47 -7.74
N SER A 28 8.61 15.20 -7.46
CA SER A 28 7.68 14.42 -8.28
C SER A 28 6.26 14.35 -7.70
N LEU A 29 6.13 14.38 -6.37
CA LEU A 29 4.83 14.38 -5.70
C LEU A 29 4.14 15.74 -5.87
N ASN A 30 2.84 15.71 -6.13
CA ASN A 30 2.01 16.91 -6.23
C ASN A 30 0.60 16.65 -5.67
N ASN A 31 -0.21 17.70 -5.57
CA ASN A 31 -1.57 17.64 -5.02
C ASN A 31 -2.57 16.77 -5.83
N LYS A 32 -2.20 16.31 -7.03
CA LYS A 32 -3.01 15.45 -7.90
C LYS A 32 -2.44 14.04 -8.03
N THR A 33 -1.33 13.72 -7.36
CA THR A 33 -0.74 12.39 -7.42
C THR A 33 -1.72 11.34 -6.88
N LYS A 34 -1.90 10.26 -7.65
CA LYS A 34 -2.76 9.11 -7.30
C LYS A 34 -1.92 7.85 -7.14
N ILE A 35 -2.53 6.74 -6.71
CA ILE A 35 -1.88 5.42 -6.51
C ILE A 35 -0.95 5.03 -7.67
N ARG A 36 -1.37 5.23 -8.93
CA ARG A 36 -0.50 4.95 -10.08
C ARG A 36 0.79 5.77 -10.07
N GLY A 37 0.68 7.08 -9.85
CA GLY A 37 1.84 7.97 -9.77
C GLY A 37 2.70 7.68 -8.53
N LEU A 38 2.08 7.31 -7.41
CA LEU A 38 2.82 6.87 -6.21
C LEU A 38 3.67 5.62 -6.50
N LEU A 39 3.11 4.62 -7.19
CA LEU A 39 3.86 3.42 -7.60
C LEU A 39 5.04 3.77 -8.51
N GLU A 40 4.83 4.65 -9.49
CA GLU A 40 5.88 5.14 -10.38
C GLU A 40 7.00 5.84 -9.58
N ILE A 41 6.65 6.81 -8.71
CA ILE A 41 7.60 7.57 -7.90
C ILE A 41 8.38 6.69 -6.93
N ILE A 42 7.70 5.80 -6.19
CA ILE A 42 8.35 4.88 -5.24
C ILE A 42 9.29 3.92 -5.95
N SER A 43 8.89 3.39 -7.12
CA SER A 43 9.74 2.47 -7.89
C SER A 43 11.03 3.13 -8.41
N SER A 44 11.02 4.45 -8.56
CA SER A 44 12.17 5.26 -8.98
C SER A 44 13.12 5.64 -7.83
N ALA A 45 12.86 5.17 -6.60
CA ALA A 45 13.73 5.41 -5.45
C ALA A 45 15.13 4.82 -5.65
N THR A 46 16.17 5.53 -5.19
CA THR A 46 17.58 5.09 -5.23
C THR A 46 17.79 3.78 -4.48
N GLU A 47 16.96 3.47 -3.47
CA GLU A 47 16.95 2.20 -2.74
C GLU A 47 16.77 0.97 -3.65
N TYR A 48 16.25 1.15 -4.85
CA TYR A 48 15.99 0.09 -5.82
C TYR A 48 16.97 0.08 -7.00
N GLU A 49 17.98 0.96 -7.02
CA GLU A 49 18.98 0.99 -8.09
C GLU A 49 19.79 -0.32 -8.17
N ASP A 50 20.01 -0.97 -7.01
CA ASP A 50 20.73 -2.24 -6.91
C ASP A 50 19.88 -3.49 -7.26
N VAL A 51 18.62 -3.32 -7.67
CA VAL A 51 17.78 -4.46 -8.08
C VAL A 51 18.37 -5.07 -9.35
N VAL A 52 18.90 -6.29 -9.24
CA VAL A 52 19.62 -6.96 -10.33
C VAL A 52 18.68 -7.19 -11.52
N VAL A 53 19.06 -6.71 -12.70
CA VAL A 53 18.42 -7.08 -13.95
C VAL A 53 19.25 -8.15 -14.65
N ARG A 54 18.72 -9.37 -14.73
CA ARG A 54 19.43 -10.54 -15.25
C ARG A 54 19.39 -10.56 -16.79
N HIS A 55 20.37 -11.21 -17.39
CA HIS A 55 20.41 -11.39 -18.85
C HIS A 55 19.16 -12.15 -19.33
N ARG A 56 18.53 -11.69 -20.42
CA ARG A 56 17.27 -12.25 -21.01
C ARG A 56 16.01 -12.09 -20.15
N GLU A 57 16.07 -11.34 -19.05
CA GLU A 57 14.90 -11.07 -18.21
C GLU A 57 13.94 -10.04 -18.86
N ASP A 58 14.43 -9.27 -19.83
CA ASP A 58 13.70 -8.26 -20.60
C ASP A 58 12.41 -8.80 -21.24
N ASN A 59 12.47 -9.99 -21.86
CA ASN A 59 11.31 -10.60 -22.49
C ASN A 59 10.27 -11.05 -21.46
N VAL A 60 10.72 -11.54 -20.30
CA VAL A 60 9.84 -11.97 -19.19
C VAL A 60 9.14 -10.75 -18.59
N LEU A 61 9.88 -9.67 -18.33
CA LEU A 61 9.33 -8.42 -17.82
C LEU A 61 8.36 -7.77 -18.81
N LYS A 62 8.65 -7.82 -20.11
CA LYS A 62 7.73 -7.36 -21.17
C LYS A 62 6.45 -8.18 -21.22
N ALA A 63 6.54 -9.51 -21.10
CA ALA A 63 5.38 -10.38 -21.01
C ALA A 63 4.55 -10.09 -19.75
N LEU A 64 5.21 -9.88 -18.60
CA LEU A 64 4.55 -9.50 -17.35
C LEU A 64 3.80 -8.15 -17.50
N ALA A 65 4.45 -7.13 -18.06
CA ALA A 65 3.86 -5.80 -18.30
C ALA A 65 2.57 -5.85 -19.13
N SER A 66 2.42 -6.82 -20.04
CA SER A 66 1.19 -7.00 -20.82
C SER A 66 -0.02 -7.39 -19.95
N ARG A 67 0.20 -8.10 -18.84
CA ARG A 67 -0.82 -8.61 -17.91
C ARG A 67 -1.17 -7.64 -16.78
N LEU A 68 -0.31 -6.66 -16.52
CA LEU A 68 -0.46 -5.72 -15.42
C LEU A 68 -1.43 -4.56 -15.76
N PRO A 69 -2.13 -4.02 -14.74
CA PRO A 69 -3.15 -2.99 -14.94
C PRO A 69 -2.56 -1.65 -15.37
N ASN A 70 -1.43 -1.22 -14.81
CA ASN A 70 -0.82 0.07 -15.13
C ASN A 70 0.29 -0.12 -16.18
N LYS A 71 0.05 0.40 -17.38
CA LYS A 71 1.05 0.41 -18.46
C LYS A 71 2.10 1.47 -18.19
N LEU A 72 3.37 1.05 -18.20
CA LEU A 72 4.52 1.92 -17.98
C LEU A 72 4.92 2.63 -19.26
N THR A 73 5.33 3.88 -19.10
CA THR A 73 5.93 4.70 -20.16
C THR A 73 7.32 5.09 -19.73
N GLY A 74 8.28 5.01 -20.65
CA GLY A 74 9.62 5.54 -20.45
C GLY A 74 9.64 7.08 -20.47
N PRO A 75 10.81 7.68 -20.22
CA PRO A 75 11.00 9.12 -20.29
C PRO A 75 10.51 9.69 -21.63
N ASN A 76 9.87 10.86 -21.60
CA ASN A 76 9.31 11.55 -22.77
C ASN A 76 8.28 10.72 -23.58
N GLY A 77 7.57 9.80 -22.93
CA GLY A 77 6.56 8.96 -23.57
C GLY A 77 7.13 7.84 -24.44
N SER A 78 8.42 7.53 -24.29
CA SER A 78 9.07 6.41 -24.97
C SER A 78 8.63 5.05 -24.43
N SER A 79 9.00 3.97 -25.12
CA SER A 79 8.80 2.61 -24.61
C SER A 79 9.58 2.40 -23.32
N PRO A 80 9.02 1.70 -22.31
CA PRO A 80 9.73 1.37 -21.09
C PRO A 80 10.96 0.52 -21.39
N LYS A 81 12.07 0.84 -20.72
CA LYS A 81 13.33 0.12 -20.82
C LYS A 81 13.33 -1.04 -19.82
N TYR A 82 13.12 -2.27 -20.29
CA TYR A 82 13.06 -3.45 -19.41
C TYR A 82 14.40 -3.88 -18.82
N ASN A 83 15.50 -3.20 -19.18
CA ASN A 83 16.80 -3.33 -18.53
C ASN A 83 17.02 -2.33 -17.38
N ASP A 84 16.00 -1.52 -17.04
CA ASP A 84 16.04 -0.55 -15.95
C ASP A 84 15.52 -1.18 -14.63
N PRO A 85 16.30 -1.12 -13.53
CA PRO A 85 15.91 -1.68 -12.24
C PRO A 85 14.63 -1.04 -11.66
N HIS A 86 14.37 0.24 -11.94
CA HIS A 86 13.17 0.93 -11.48
C HIS A 86 11.92 0.45 -12.22
N ILE A 87 12.04 0.21 -13.53
CA ILE A 87 10.96 -0.41 -14.33
C ILE A 87 10.67 -1.82 -13.83
N LYS A 88 11.71 -2.63 -13.60
CA LYS A 88 11.56 -3.97 -13.01
C LYS A 88 10.84 -3.89 -11.66
N THR A 89 11.28 -3.00 -10.78
CA THR A 89 10.68 -2.79 -9.46
C THR A 89 9.20 -2.45 -9.55
N ASN A 90 8.82 -1.53 -10.44
CA ASN A 90 7.42 -1.17 -10.64
C ASN A 90 6.58 -2.37 -11.07
N LEU A 91 7.06 -3.13 -12.06
CA LEU A 91 6.36 -4.33 -12.55
C LEU A 91 6.19 -5.37 -11.43
N LEU A 92 7.20 -5.58 -10.60
CA LEU A 92 7.16 -6.52 -9.48
C LEU A 92 6.21 -6.06 -8.37
N LEU A 93 6.19 -4.77 -8.03
CA LEU A 93 5.19 -4.21 -7.11
C LEU A 93 3.76 -4.43 -7.64
N GLN A 94 3.51 -4.15 -8.92
CA GLN A 94 2.19 -4.39 -9.51
C GLN A 94 1.84 -5.89 -9.56
N ALA A 95 2.82 -6.77 -9.79
CA ALA A 95 2.63 -8.22 -9.79
C ALA A 95 2.27 -8.73 -8.40
N HIS A 96 2.93 -8.21 -7.35
CA HIS A 96 2.61 -8.47 -5.94
C HIS A 96 1.17 -8.06 -5.60
N LEU A 97 0.77 -6.82 -5.93
CA LEU A 97 -0.61 -6.34 -5.72
C LEU A 97 -1.64 -7.17 -6.49
N SER A 98 -1.24 -7.79 -7.60
CA SER A 98 -2.09 -8.65 -8.41
C SER A 98 -2.04 -10.13 -8.01
N ARG A 99 -1.20 -10.51 -7.04
CA ARG A 99 -0.89 -11.90 -6.65
C ARG A 99 -0.55 -12.80 -7.84
N ILE A 100 0.19 -12.27 -8.81
CA ILE A 100 0.65 -13.06 -9.97
C ILE A 100 1.77 -13.98 -9.53
N GLN A 101 1.65 -15.28 -9.83
CA GLN A 101 2.72 -16.24 -9.58
C GLN A 101 3.94 -15.91 -10.46
N LEU A 102 5.08 -15.67 -9.82
CA LEU A 102 6.36 -15.38 -10.48
C LEU A 102 7.30 -16.58 -10.40
N SER A 103 8.40 -16.53 -11.17
CA SER A 103 9.52 -17.47 -10.99
C SER A 103 10.19 -17.24 -9.63
N ALA A 104 10.88 -18.25 -9.10
CA ALA A 104 11.57 -18.15 -7.81
C ALA A 104 12.55 -16.97 -7.75
N GLU A 105 13.24 -16.68 -8.86
CA GLU A 105 14.18 -15.55 -8.97
C GLU A 105 13.49 -14.20 -8.85
N LEU A 106 12.39 -13.98 -9.59
CA LEU A 106 11.61 -12.75 -9.54
C LEU A 106 10.87 -12.60 -8.20
N GLN A 107 10.46 -13.70 -7.59
CA GLN A 107 9.86 -13.71 -6.26
C GLN A 107 10.88 -13.26 -5.21
N SER A 108 12.12 -13.76 -5.27
CA SER A 108 13.20 -13.33 -4.39
C SER A 108 13.51 -11.84 -4.55
N ASP A 109 13.52 -11.32 -5.79
CA ASP A 109 13.68 -9.88 -6.01
C ASP A 109 12.51 -9.08 -5.44
N THR A 110 11.28 -9.62 -5.55
CA THR A 110 10.07 -8.99 -5.00
C THR A 110 10.15 -8.88 -3.48
N GLU A 111 10.66 -9.90 -2.78
CA GLU A 111 10.86 -9.86 -1.33
C GLU A 111 11.86 -8.77 -0.91
N ILE A 112 12.96 -8.60 -1.66
CA ILE A 112 13.93 -7.51 -1.42
C ILE A 112 13.27 -6.15 -1.61
N ILE A 113 12.43 -6.00 -2.65
CA ILE A 113 11.69 -4.77 -2.92
C ILE A 113 10.72 -4.47 -1.76
N LEU A 114 9.90 -5.45 -1.37
CA LEU A 114 8.91 -5.31 -0.30
C LEU A 114 9.55 -4.97 1.04
N GLY A 115 10.75 -5.49 1.33
CA GLY A 115 11.51 -5.15 2.53
C GLY A 115 11.85 -3.67 2.67
N LYS A 116 11.83 -2.90 1.57
CA LYS A 116 12.08 -1.45 1.57
C LYS A 116 10.81 -0.62 1.29
N ALA A 117 9.74 -1.23 0.79
CA ALA A 117 8.56 -0.52 0.29
C ALA A 117 7.82 0.30 1.35
N ILE A 118 7.57 -0.27 2.54
CA ILE A 118 6.75 0.37 3.57
C ILE A 118 7.35 1.69 4.05
N ARG A 119 8.65 1.73 4.35
CA ARG A 119 9.32 2.96 4.78
C ARG A 119 9.34 4.04 3.69
N LEU A 120 9.45 3.65 2.43
CA LEU A 120 9.38 4.59 1.30
C LEU A 120 7.96 5.16 1.16
N ILE A 121 6.93 4.34 1.33
CA ILE A 121 5.54 4.78 1.31
C ILE A 121 5.26 5.74 2.49
N GLN A 122 5.73 5.42 3.70
CA GLN A 122 5.60 6.30 4.87
C GLN A 122 6.31 7.64 4.67
N ALA A 123 7.49 7.66 4.06
CA ALA A 123 8.16 8.90 3.70
C ALA A 123 7.36 9.71 2.67
N CYS A 124 6.71 9.06 1.69
CA CYS A 124 5.77 9.75 0.79
C CYS A 124 4.61 10.38 1.57
N VAL A 125 4.02 9.67 2.55
CA VAL A 125 2.96 10.21 3.42
C VAL A 125 3.44 11.49 4.10
N ASP A 126 4.64 11.48 4.69
CA ASP A 126 5.18 12.63 5.43
C ASP A 126 5.55 13.82 4.52
N VAL A 127 6.05 13.56 3.31
CA VAL A 127 6.29 14.61 2.31
C VAL A 127 4.96 15.24 1.87
N LEU A 128 3.93 14.43 1.59
CA LEU A 128 2.62 14.90 1.13
C LEU A 128 1.87 15.66 2.23
N SER A 129 1.90 15.17 3.47
CA SER A 129 1.25 15.80 4.62
C SER A 129 1.90 17.14 4.98
N SER A 130 3.24 17.21 4.91
CA SER A 130 3.98 18.46 5.11
C SER A 130 3.64 19.55 4.08
N ASN A 131 3.22 19.15 2.87
CA ASN A 131 2.75 20.07 1.83
C ASN A 131 1.23 20.36 1.91
N GLY A 132 0.51 19.78 2.86
CA GLY A 132 -0.93 19.98 3.03
C GLY A 132 -1.79 19.30 1.96
N TRP A 133 -1.29 18.26 1.28
CA TRP A 133 -2.01 17.58 0.21
C TRP A 133 -2.73 16.33 0.73
N LEU A 134 -3.98 16.53 1.18
CA LEU A 134 -4.79 15.48 1.81
C LEU A 134 -5.00 14.25 0.92
N SER A 135 -5.53 14.43 -0.29
CA SER A 135 -5.92 13.30 -1.15
C SER A 135 -4.73 12.38 -1.53
N PRO A 136 -3.58 12.91 -1.97
CA PRO A 136 -2.40 12.08 -2.19
C PRO A 136 -1.87 11.42 -0.91
N ALA A 137 -1.90 12.10 0.24
CA ALA A 137 -1.43 11.53 1.50
C ALA A 137 -2.27 10.32 1.92
N VAL A 138 -3.61 10.43 1.82
CA VAL A 138 -4.53 9.30 2.06
C VAL A 138 -4.29 8.18 1.05
N ALA A 139 -4.10 8.50 -0.24
CA ALA A 139 -3.77 7.50 -1.24
C ALA A 139 -2.43 6.77 -0.97
N ALA A 140 -1.46 7.44 -0.35
CA ALA A 140 -0.21 6.81 0.09
C ALA A 140 -0.42 5.90 1.31
N MET A 141 -1.30 6.29 2.25
CA MET A 141 -1.70 5.40 3.36
C MET A 141 -2.43 4.16 2.85
N GLU A 142 -3.35 4.31 1.89
CA GLU A 142 -4.02 3.18 1.22
C GLU A 142 -2.99 2.30 0.49
N LEU A 143 -2.01 2.89 -0.19
CA LEU A 143 -0.94 2.12 -0.85
C LEU A 143 -0.12 1.30 0.15
N ALA A 144 0.13 1.80 1.36
CA ALA A 144 0.80 1.03 2.42
C ALA A 144 -0.01 -0.23 2.76
N GLN A 145 -1.33 -0.08 2.96
CA GLN A 145 -2.24 -1.20 3.23
C GLN A 145 -2.30 -2.19 2.05
N MET A 146 -2.38 -1.68 0.83
CA MET A 146 -2.39 -2.47 -0.41
C MET A 146 -1.13 -3.34 -0.54
N VAL A 147 0.05 -2.76 -0.26
CA VAL A 147 1.33 -3.49 -0.30
C VAL A 147 1.40 -4.54 0.81
N THR A 148 0.95 -4.21 2.02
CA THR A 148 0.89 -5.18 3.13
C THR A 148 -0.03 -6.36 2.83
N GLN A 149 -1.21 -6.12 2.26
CA GLN A 149 -2.23 -7.15 2.00
C GLN A 149 -2.16 -7.78 0.60
N ALA A 150 -1.21 -7.33 -0.24
CA ALA A 150 -1.03 -7.79 -1.62
C ALA A 150 -2.33 -7.74 -2.44
N MET A 151 -2.97 -6.57 -2.50
CA MET A 151 -4.23 -6.36 -3.23
C MET A 151 -4.37 -4.95 -3.77
N TRP A 152 -5.19 -4.78 -4.80
CA TRP A 152 -5.53 -3.46 -5.33
C TRP A 152 -6.65 -2.80 -4.51
N SER A 153 -6.71 -1.46 -4.51
CA SER A 153 -7.77 -0.70 -3.82
C SER A 153 -9.19 -1.00 -4.31
N LYS A 154 -9.33 -1.50 -5.54
CA LYS A 154 -10.61 -1.90 -6.13
C LYS A 154 -10.99 -3.36 -5.90
N ASP A 155 -10.11 -4.15 -5.28
CA ASP A 155 -10.39 -5.54 -4.96
C ASP A 155 -11.32 -5.61 -3.74
N SER A 156 -12.06 -6.73 -3.60
CA SER A 156 -12.86 -6.98 -2.39
C SER A 156 -11.97 -7.03 -1.14
N TYR A 157 -12.39 -6.40 -0.05
CA TYR A 157 -11.70 -6.45 1.25
C TYR A 157 -11.57 -7.87 1.80
N LEU A 158 -12.49 -8.77 1.42
CA LEU A 158 -12.43 -10.19 1.79
C LEU A 158 -11.19 -10.91 1.24
N LYS A 159 -10.52 -10.35 0.23
CA LYS A 159 -9.27 -10.90 -0.34
C LYS A 159 -8.12 -10.89 0.67
N GLN A 160 -8.22 -10.12 1.75
CA GLN A 160 -7.24 -10.11 2.86
C GLN A 160 -7.30 -11.41 3.68
N LEU A 161 -8.45 -12.07 3.72
CA LEU A 161 -8.62 -13.29 4.51
C LEU A 161 -7.83 -14.46 3.90
N PRO A 162 -7.19 -15.30 4.73
CA PRO A 162 -6.46 -16.46 4.25
C PRO A 162 -7.43 -17.45 3.58
N HIS A 163 -6.96 -18.13 2.53
CA HIS A 163 -7.72 -19.14 1.78
C HIS A 163 -8.94 -18.62 0.98
N PHE A 164 -9.18 -17.31 0.96
CA PHE A 164 -10.27 -16.73 0.16
C PHE A 164 -9.92 -16.70 -1.33
N SER A 165 -10.51 -17.63 -2.08
CA SER A 165 -10.46 -17.66 -3.54
C SER A 165 -11.47 -16.67 -4.14
N SER A 166 -11.31 -16.35 -5.44
CA SER A 166 -12.28 -15.53 -6.17
C SER A 166 -13.70 -16.13 -6.16
N GLU A 167 -13.82 -17.45 -6.05
CA GLU A 167 -15.10 -18.14 -5.94
C GLU A 167 -15.76 -17.92 -4.58
N ILE A 168 -15.00 -18.03 -3.48
CA ILE A 168 -15.51 -17.74 -2.13
C ILE A 168 -15.98 -16.29 -2.06
N ILE A 169 -15.17 -15.34 -2.55
CA ILE A 169 -15.50 -13.92 -2.57
C ILE A 169 -16.81 -13.69 -3.36
N LYS A 170 -16.96 -14.32 -4.53
CA LYS A 170 -18.18 -14.20 -5.33
C LYS A 170 -19.42 -14.68 -4.57
N ARG A 171 -19.34 -15.82 -3.89
CA ARG A 171 -20.44 -16.33 -3.04
C ARG A 171 -20.78 -15.41 -1.88
N CYS A 172 -19.78 -14.78 -1.27
CA CYS A 172 -19.98 -13.78 -0.22
C CYS A 172 -20.73 -12.56 -0.78
N GLN A 173 -20.31 -12.04 -1.93
CA GLN A 173 -20.96 -10.91 -2.60
C GLN A 173 -22.42 -11.22 -2.99
N GLU A 174 -22.72 -12.45 -3.45
CA GLU A 174 -24.09 -12.89 -3.74
C GLU A 174 -25.01 -12.88 -2.49
N LYS A 175 -24.42 -12.93 -1.28
CA LYS A 175 -25.12 -12.79 0.00
C LYS A 175 -24.99 -11.39 0.64
N ASN A 176 -24.51 -10.39 -0.09
CA ASN A 176 -24.23 -9.03 0.40
C ASN A 176 -23.23 -8.97 1.57
N ILE A 177 -22.23 -9.86 1.55
CA ILE A 177 -21.11 -9.85 2.49
C ILE A 177 -19.92 -9.21 1.77
N GLU A 178 -19.52 -8.03 2.21
CA GLU A 178 -18.51 -7.20 1.54
C GLU A 178 -17.31 -6.87 2.44
N SER A 179 -17.46 -7.01 3.76
CA SER A 179 -16.46 -6.63 4.76
C SER A 179 -16.02 -7.80 5.66
N VAL A 180 -14.88 -7.64 6.32
CA VAL A 180 -14.40 -8.62 7.32
C VAL A 180 -15.36 -8.68 8.53
N PHE A 181 -15.97 -7.55 8.90
CA PHE A 181 -16.95 -7.50 9.99
C PHE A 181 -18.20 -8.34 9.65
N ASP A 182 -18.67 -8.30 8.41
CA ASP A 182 -19.82 -9.10 7.96
C ASP A 182 -19.53 -10.60 8.15
N ILE A 183 -18.30 -11.06 7.88
CA ILE A 183 -17.87 -12.45 8.10
C ILE A 183 -17.86 -12.82 9.59
N MET A 184 -17.47 -11.86 10.45
CA MET A 184 -17.45 -12.06 11.91
C MET A 184 -18.86 -12.17 12.49
N GLU A 185 -19.83 -11.44 11.91
CA GLU A 185 -21.24 -11.42 12.35
C GLU A 185 -22.06 -12.62 11.88
N LEU A 186 -21.58 -13.41 10.91
CA LEU A 186 -22.25 -14.63 10.48
C LEU A 186 -22.38 -15.66 11.60
N GLU A 187 -23.51 -16.38 11.64
CA GLU A 187 -23.63 -17.57 12.47
C GLU A 187 -22.69 -18.69 11.98
N ASP A 188 -22.27 -19.57 12.89
CA ASP A 188 -21.25 -20.59 12.59
C ASP A 188 -21.69 -21.56 11.48
N GLU A 189 -22.97 -21.93 11.44
CA GLU A 189 -23.54 -22.80 10.39
C GLU A 189 -23.51 -22.14 9.01
N ASP A 190 -23.91 -20.86 8.96
CA ASP A 190 -23.90 -20.05 7.73
C ASP A 190 -22.48 -19.81 7.24
N ARG A 191 -21.55 -19.50 8.15
CA ARG A 191 -20.14 -19.30 7.84
C ARG A 191 -19.52 -20.55 7.27
N THR A 192 -19.74 -21.70 7.89
CA THR A 192 -19.21 -22.99 7.41
C THR A 192 -19.76 -23.35 6.04
N THR A 193 -21.07 -23.18 5.84
CA THR A 193 -21.76 -23.47 4.58
C THR A 193 -21.30 -22.54 3.45
N LEU A 194 -21.06 -21.26 3.76
CA LEU A 194 -20.63 -20.26 2.79
C LEU A 194 -19.17 -20.42 2.37
N LEU A 195 -18.28 -20.61 3.35
CA LEU A 195 -16.84 -20.63 3.11
C LEU A 195 -16.38 -21.98 2.55
N GLN A 196 -16.98 -23.09 3.02
CA GLN A 196 -16.62 -24.46 2.61
C GLN A 196 -15.12 -24.76 2.75
N LEU A 197 -14.51 -24.19 3.78
CA LEU A 197 -13.11 -24.39 4.14
C LEU A 197 -12.99 -25.56 5.13
N ASN A 198 -11.84 -26.22 5.16
CA ASN A 198 -11.57 -27.24 6.18
C ASN A 198 -11.27 -26.60 7.54
N ASP A 199 -11.28 -27.41 8.61
CA ASP A 199 -11.10 -26.93 9.99
C ASP A 199 -9.81 -26.12 10.20
N GLN A 200 -8.71 -26.51 9.55
CA GLN A 200 -7.43 -25.80 9.65
C GLN A 200 -7.50 -24.43 8.97
N GLN A 201 -8.11 -24.36 7.80
CA GLN A 201 -8.33 -23.11 7.07
C GLN A 201 -9.29 -22.18 7.82
N MET A 202 -10.35 -22.74 8.40
CA MET A 202 -11.28 -22.00 9.27
C MET A 202 -10.57 -21.43 10.50
N ALA A 203 -9.66 -22.20 11.11
CA ALA A 203 -8.84 -21.71 12.22
C ALA A 203 -7.91 -20.56 11.79
N ASP A 204 -7.35 -20.59 10.58
CA ASP A 204 -6.55 -19.48 10.04
C ASP A 204 -7.39 -18.22 9.84
N VAL A 205 -8.60 -18.37 9.28
CA VAL A 205 -9.56 -17.28 9.11
C VAL A 205 -9.96 -16.68 10.46
N ALA A 206 -10.31 -17.51 11.44
CA ALA A 206 -10.65 -17.04 12.79
C ALA A 206 -9.48 -16.29 13.45
N ARG A 207 -8.24 -16.78 13.30
CA ARG A 207 -7.03 -16.09 13.78
C ARG A 207 -6.84 -14.73 13.12
N PHE A 208 -7.13 -14.61 11.83
CA PHE A 208 -7.10 -13.32 11.14
C PHE A 208 -8.16 -12.38 11.69
N CYS A 209 -9.42 -12.82 11.79
CA CYS A 209 -10.53 -11.98 12.28
C CYS A 209 -10.27 -11.48 13.71
N ASN A 210 -9.75 -12.34 14.60
CA ASN A 210 -9.39 -11.96 15.98
C ASN A 210 -8.24 -10.94 16.06
N ARG A 211 -7.43 -10.81 15.00
CA ARG A 211 -6.34 -9.82 14.91
C ARG A 211 -6.76 -8.58 14.11
N TYR A 212 -7.88 -8.65 13.40
CA TYR A 212 -8.36 -7.56 12.58
C TYR A 212 -8.76 -6.38 13.48
N PRO A 213 -8.28 -5.15 13.19
CA PRO A 213 -8.45 -4.03 14.10
C PRO A 213 -9.93 -3.64 14.21
N ASN A 214 -10.46 -3.71 15.42
CA ASN A 214 -11.77 -3.17 15.79
C ASN A 214 -11.56 -1.99 16.73
N ILE A 215 -11.61 -0.77 16.18
CA ILE A 215 -11.26 0.46 16.90
C ILE A 215 -12.44 1.41 16.83
N GLU A 216 -12.90 1.84 18.01
CA GLU A 216 -13.87 2.94 18.14
C GLU A 216 -13.12 4.27 18.28
N MET A 217 -13.59 5.27 17.55
CA MET A 217 -13.00 6.62 17.54
C MET A 217 -14.00 7.62 18.11
N ASN A 218 -13.57 8.35 19.13
CA ASN A 218 -14.26 9.52 19.65
C ASN A 218 -13.38 10.75 19.46
N PHE A 219 -13.98 11.92 19.24
CA PHE A 219 -13.23 13.17 19.15
C PHE A 219 -13.98 14.33 19.81
N ASP A 220 -13.22 15.23 20.41
CA ASP A 220 -13.71 16.44 21.07
C ASP A 220 -12.91 17.66 20.60
N VAL A 221 -13.61 18.78 20.36
CA VAL A 221 -12.98 20.08 20.08
C VAL A 221 -12.91 20.88 21.37
N LEU A 222 -11.69 21.15 21.85
CA LEU A 222 -11.49 21.86 23.11
C LEU A 222 -11.91 23.33 22.98
N ASP A 223 -12.62 23.84 24.00
CA ASP A 223 -13.08 25.23 24.08
C ASP A 223 -13.81 25.70 22.81
N GLN A 224 -14.67 24.86 22.22
CA GLN A 224 -15.34 25.12 20.94
C GLN A 224 -16.01 26.51 20.86
N ASP A 225 -16.62 26.97 21.97
CA ASP A 225 -17.31 28.25 22.05
C ASP A 225 -16.38 29.49 22.08
N LYS A 226 -15.07 29.28 22.28
CA LYS A 226 -14.06 30.36 22.40
C LYS A 226 -13.15 30.47 21.17
N ILE A 227 -13.43 29.73 20.10
CA ILE A 227 -12.64 29.75 18.88
C ILE A 227 -12.85 31.07 18.14
N HIS A 228 -11.76 31.72 17.74
CA HIS A 228 -11.79 32.94 16.93
C HIS A 228 -10.77 32.86 15.79
N SER A 229 -10.90 33.71 14.78
CA SER A 229 -9.98 33.71 13.64
C SER A 229 -8.53 33.90 14.09
N GLY A 230 -7.64 33.02 13.61
CA GLY A 230 -6.22 33.04 13.96
C GLY A 230 -5.86 32.35 15.28
N SER A 231 -6.82 31.85 16.06
CA SER A 231 -6.51 31.03 17.24
C SER A 231 -6.16 29.60 16.84
N SER A 232 -5.29 28.95 17.62
CA SER A 232 -5.09 27.50 17.55
C SER A 232 -6.38 26.77 17.95
N VAL A 233 -6.74 25.74 17.20
CA VAL A 233 -7.86 24.84 17.52
C VAL A 233 -7.26 23.49 17.88
N ASN A 234 -7.63 22.98 19.06
CA ASN A 234 -7.15 21.70 19.54
C ASN A 234 -8.27 20.66 19.44
N VAL A 235 -8.01 19.58 18.72
CA VAL A 235 -8.91 18.43 18.60
C VAL A 235 -8.27 17.26 19.34
N VAL A 236 -8.99 16.69 20.30
CA VAL A 236 -8.57 15.50 21.03
C VAL A 236 -9.26 14.30 20.39
N VAL A 237 -8.48 13.29 20.03
CA VAL A 237 -8.99 12.03 19.47
C VAL A 237 -8.68 10.91 20.45
N GLN A 238 -9.68 10.11 20.79
CA GLN A 238 -9.57 8.92 21.62
C GLN A 238 -9.86 7.69 20.77
N LEU A 239 -8.98 6.70 20.86
CA LEU A 239 -9.09 5.43 20.17
C LEU A 239 -9.22 4.31 21.20
N GLU A 240 -10.32 3.56 21.16
CA GLU A 240 -10.57 2.43 22.05
C GLU A 240 -10.59 1.13 21.22
N HIS A 241 -9.80 0.15 21.65
CA HIS A 241 -9.78 -1.18 21.01
C HIS A 241 -10.93 -2.02 21.57
N LYS A 242 -11.89 -2.39 20.72
CA LYS A 242 -12.97 -3.31 21.07
C LYS A 242 -12.43 -4.74 20.97
N ASN A 243 -12.45 -5.45 22.10
CA ASN A 243 -12.07 -6.87 22.17
C ASN A 243 -13.11 -7.76 21.49
#